data_AF-A0A0K2RSJ2-F1
#
_entry.id   AF-A0A0K2RSJ2-F1
#
_cell.length_a   1.000
_cell.length_b   1.000
_cell.length_c   1.000
_cell.angle_alpha   90.00
_cell.angle_beta   90.00
_cell.angle_gamma   90.00
#
_symmetry.space_group_name_H-M   'P 1'
#
loop_
_entity.id
_entity.type
_entity.pdbx_description
1 polymer ?
#
loop_
_entity_poly.entity_id
_entity_poly.type
_entity_poly.pdbx_seq_one_letter_code
_entity_poly.pdbx_strand_id
1 'polypeptide(L)'
;MEAIPVGQVAQIKADLIHEVPMPRTNTLYLNTKGGPFADPSVRAAARTSVERATIVDRVYEGRADIAEGLLGPALPWAATERQNASYIEALKKRAEAAPANGRRIKLGTFTDRAELPEVAVQLEQQLEAAGFIVEQEVREYQHIEADALAGKFDAFILSRPLSSTPAIPSPTCSATSPAKAPSTSPSSAIRRLTRH
;
A
#
# COMPACT_ATOMS: atom_id res chain seq x y z
N MET A 1 23.32 4.38 3.43
CA MET A 1 22.10 3.54 3.53
C MET A 1 21.18 3.80 2.33
N GLU A 2 21.26 2.98 1.29
CA GLU A 2 20.53 3.17 0.01
C GLU A 2 19.33 2.22 -0.16
N ALA A 3 18.10 2.76 -0.24
CA ALA A 3 16.86 2.01 -0.50
C ALA A 3 16.98 1.14 -1.76
N ILE A 4 16.99 -0.17 -1.60
CA ILE A 4 17.01 -1.10 -2.73
C ILE A 4 15.57 -1.60 -2.98
N PRO A 5 15.07 -1.55 -4.24
CA PRO A 5 13.82 -2.19 -4.63
C PRO A 5 13.83 -3.69 -4.33
N VAL A 6 12.67 -4.25 -4.00
CA VAL A 6 12.55 -5.67 -3.65
C VAL A 6 13.06 -6.60 -4.76
N GLY A 7 12.78 -6.29 -6.02
CA GLY A 7 13.21 -7.10 -7.18
C GLY A 7 14.73 -7.23 -7.36
N GLN A 8 15.54 -6.42 -6.65
CA GLN A 8 17.00 -6.50 -6.70
C GLN A 8 17.59 -7.32 -5.54
N VAL A 9 16.76 -7.77 -4.58
CA VAL A 9 17.22 -8.49 -3.39
C VAL A 9 17.81 -9.85 -3.74
N ALA A 10 17.24 -10.56 -4.71
CA ALA A 10 17.73 -11.87 -5.15
C ALA A 10 19.16 -11.83 -5.72
N GLN A 11 19.67 -10.64 -6.08
CA GLN A 11 21.01 -10.45 -6.63
C GLN A 11 22.05 -10.09 -5.56
N ILE A 12 21.64 -9.95 -4.30
CA ILE A 12 22.49 -9.51 -3.19
C ILE A 12 22.73 -10.70 -2.25
N LYS A 13 23.95 -10.83 -1.74
CA LYS A 13 24.25 -11.87 -0.75
C LYS A 13 23.43 -11.63 0.53
N ALA A 14 22.85 -12.70 1.06
CA ALA A 14 21.92 -12.68 2.19
C ALA A 14 22.49 -12.02 3.47
N ASP A 15 23.81 -12.14 3.68
CA ASP A 15 24.53 -11.56 4.81
C ASP A 15 24.67 -10.02 4.75
N LEU A 16 24.39 -9.41 3.60
CA LEU A 16 24.42 -7.95 3.39
C LEU A 16 23.02 -7.32 3.47
N ILE A 17 21.98 -8.11 3.71
CA ILE A 17 20.60 -7.66 3.73
C ILE A 17 20.16 -7.38 5.17
N HIS A 18 19.88 -6.11 5.46
CA HIS A 18 19.21 -5.69 6.69
C HIS A 18 17.79 -5.22 6.39
N GLU A 19 16.83 -5.85 7.07
CA GLU A 19 15.43 -5.57 6.89
C GLU A 19 14.88 -4.72 8.04
N VAL A 20 14.47 -3.49 7.75
CA VAL A 20 13.92 -2.56 8.75
C VAL A 20 12.41 -2.41 8.58
N PRO A 21 11.59 -2.64 9.62
CA PRO A 21 10.14 -2.45 9.53
C PRO A 21 9.79 -0.97 9.32
N MET A 22 9.11 -0.61 8.21
CA MET A 22 8.51 0.71 8.04
C MET A 22 6.99 0.70 8.24
N PRO A 23 6.43 1.45 9.21
CA PRO A 23 4.98 1.54 9.45
C PRO A 23 4.31 2.36 8.33
N ARG A 24 4.07 1.69 7.20
CA ARG A 24 3.56 2.29 5.98
C ARG A 24 2.47 1.40 5.41
N THR A 25 1.35 2.03 5.03
CA THR A 25 0.25 1.34 4.35
C THR A 25 0.11 1.91 2.95
N ASN A 26 0.14 1.03 1.95
CA ASN A 26 -0.24 1.38 0.59
C ASN A 26 -1.75 1.18 0.46
N THR A 27 -2.46 2.26 0.11
CA THR A 27 -3.93 2.27 0.11
C THR A 27 -4.44 2.66 -1.28
N LEU A 28 -5.43 1.91 -1.76
CA LEU A 28 -6.25 2.28 -2.90
C LEU A 28 -7.37 3.19 -2.42
N TYR A 29 -7.28 4.48 -2.76
CA TYR A 29 -8.32 5.48 -2.50
C TYR A 29 -9.34 5.47 -3.63
N LEU A 30 -10.63 5.55 -3.28
CA LEU A 30 -11.74 5.60 -4.25
C LEU A 30 -12.47 6.93 -4.10
N ASN A 31 -12.72 7.62 -5.20
CA ASN A 31 -13.42 8.90 -5.21
C ASN A 31 -14.93 8.69 -4.98
N THR A 32 -15.43 9.07 -3.81
CA THR A 32 -16.85 8.91 -3.46
C THR A 32 -17.71 10.11 -3.85
N LYS A 33 -17.11 11.23 -4.25
CA LYS A 33 -17.83 12.46 -4.61
C LYS A 33 -18.41 12.40 -6.01
N GLY A 34 -17.81 11.63 -6.90
CA GLY A 34 -18.22 11.54 -8.31
C GLY A 34 -17.69 10.28 -8.98
N GLY A 35 -18.10 10.09 -10.23
CA GLY A 35 -17.70 8.93 -11.03
C GLY A 35 -18.32 7.62 -10.56
N PRO A 36 -17.82 6.48 -11.07
CA PRO A 36 -18.28 5.12 -10.75
C PRO A 36 -18.38 4.81 -9.27
N PHE A 37 -17.43 5.31 -8.48
CA PHE A 37 -17.30 4.99 -7.07
C PHE A 37 -18.16 5.86 -6.15
N ALA A 38 -18.96 6.78 -6.70
CA ALA A 38 -20.06 7.39 -5.93
C ALA A 38 -21.06 6.33 -5.45
N ASP A 39 -21.27 5.29 -6.25
CA ASP A 39 -22.11 4.15 -5.91
C ASP A 39 -21.42 3.21 -4.90
N PRO A 40 -22.01 2.99 -3.70
CA PRO A 40 -21.46 2.07 -2.71
C PRO A 40 -21.27 0.63 -3.18
N SER A 41 -22.12 0.14 -4.08
CA SER A 41 -22.07 -1.24 -4.59
C SER A 41 -20.87 -1.46 -5.52
N VAL A 42 -20.51 -0.45 -6.31
CA VAL A 42 -19.32 -0.45 -7.19
C VAL A 42 -18.05 -0.39 -6.35
N ARG A 43 -18.05 0.40 -5.25
CA ARG A 43 -16.93 0.38 -4.29
C ARG A 43 -16.77 -0.99 -3.62
N ALA A 44 -17.87 -1.65 -3.31
CA ALA A 44 -17.84 -3.00 -2.75
C ALA A 44 -17.24 -4.00 -3.75
N ALA A 45 -17.60 -3.90 -5.04
CA ALA A 45 -17.05 -4.71 -6.11
C ALA A 45 -15.53 -4.55 -6.24
N ALA A 46 -15.04 -3.31 -6.28
CA ALA A 46 -13.60 -3.05 -6.30
C ALA A 46 -12.89 -3.54 -5.02
N ARG A 47 -13.53 -3.46 -3.85
CA ARG A 47 -12.95 -3.99 -2.61
C ARG A 47 -12.79 -5.51 -2.66
N THR A 48 -13.77 -6.22 -3.22
CA THR A 48 -13.80 -7.69 -3.28
C THR A 48 -12.94 -8.26 -4.40
N SER A 49 -12.67 -7.50 -5.47
CA SER A 49 -11.80 -7.95 -6.55
C SER A 49 -10.31 -7.90 -6.22
N VAL A 50 -9.92 -7.15 -5.19
CA VAL A 50 -8.52 -6.93 -4.84
C VAL A 50 -7.96 -8.07 -3.98
N GLU A 51 -7.12 -8.89 -4.61
CA GLU A 51 -6.37 -10.00 -4.02
C GLU A 51 -5.04 -9.50 -3.45
N ARG A 52 -5.08 -9.08 -2.19
CA ARG A 52 -3.94 -8.51 -1.47
C ARG A 52 -2.76 -9.48 -1.34
N ALA A 53 -3.05 -10.76 -1.09
CA ALA A 53 -2.02 -11.78 -0.94
C ALA A 53 -1.18 -11.93 -2.22
N THR A 54 -1.84 -11.93 -3.38
CA THR A 54 -1.16 -11.99 -4.69
C THR A 54 -0.27 -10.77 -4.93
N ILE A 55 -0.70 -9.57 -4.52
CA ILE A 55 0.11 -8.35 -4.65
C ILE A 55 1.35 -8.43 -3.75
N VAL A 56 1.18 -8.88 -2.51
CA VAL A 56 2.30 -9.08 -1.57
C VAL A 56 3.30 -10.10 -2.11
N ASP A 57 2.82 -11.23 -2.63
CA ASP A 57 3.66 -12.28 -3.18
C ASP A 57 4.41 -11.83 -4.43
N ARG A 58 3.71 -11.26 -5.42
CA ARG A 58 4.30 -10.95 -6.73
C ARG A 58 5.12 -9.67 -6.76
N VAL A 59 4.62 -8.60 -6.14
CA VAL A 59 5.25 -7.27 -6.22
C VAL A 59 6.23 -7.06 -5.08
N TYR A 60 5.90 -7.56 -3.89
CA TYR A 60 6.73 -7.41 -2.70
C TYR A 60 7.51 -8.68 -2.34
N GLU A 61 7.47 -9.74 -3.15
CA GLU A 61 8.19 -11.01 -2.92
C GLU A 61 7.99 -11.55 -1.49
N GLY A 62 6.78 -11.41 -0.94
CA GLY A 62 6.46 -11.83 0.43
C GLY A 62 7.04 -10.94 1.54
N ARG A 63 7.70 -9.82 1.21
CA ARG A 63 8.35 -8.89 2.15
C ARG A 63 7.46 -7.73 2.60
N ALA A 64 6.15 -7.87 2.42
CA ALA A 64 5.13 -6.94 2.92
C ALA A 64 4.06 -7.71 3.70
N ASP A 65 3.44 -7.05 4.68
CA ASP A 65 2.32 -7.63 5.39
C ASP A 65 1.00 -7.39 4.66
N ILE A 66 0.11 -8.38 4.71
CA ILE A 66 -1.24 -8.24 4.17
C ILE A 66 -2.02 -7.25 5.03
N ALA A 67 -2.50 -6.17 4.41
CA ALA A 67 -3.27 -5.15 5.10
C ALA A 67 -4.70 -5.63 5.40
N GLU A 68 -5.04 -5.73 6.69
CA GLU A 68 -6.41 -6.01 7.17
C GLU A 68 -7.30 -4.75 7.26
N GLY A 69 -6.73 -3.57 7.02
CA GLY A 69 -7.43 -2.29 7.05
C GLY A 69 -6.49 -1.12 6.77
N LEU A 70 -6.97 0.09 7.04
CA LEU A 70 -6.19 1.32 6.83
C LEU A 70 -4.90 1.36 7.66
N LEU A 71 -4.97 0.83 8.88
CA LEU A 71 -3.85 0.75 9.81
C LEU A 71 -3.25 -0.65 9.76
N GLY A 72 -2.02 -0.79 9.30
CA GLY A 72 -1.36 -2.10 9.19
C GLY A 72 -1.10 -2.77 10.55
N PRO A 73 -0.63 -4.02 10.55
CA PRO A 73 -0.32 -4.79 11.76
C PRO A 73 0.79 -4.17 12.61
N ALA A 74 1.61 -3.28 12.03
CA ALA A 74 2.61 -2.48 12.74
C ALA A 74 2.02 -1.57 13.85
N LEU A 75 0.69 -1.42 13.91
CA LEU A 75 -0.03 -0.75 14.99
C LEU A 75 -0.90 -1.76 15.74
N PRO A 76 -0.36 -2.49 16.74
CA PRO A 76 -1.08 -3.59 17.40
C PRO A 76 -2.40 -3.18 18.04
N TRP A 77 -2.49 -1.95 18.57
CA TRP A 77 -3.72 -1.41 19.14
C TRP A 77 -4.88 -1.39 18.13
N ALA A 78 -4.58 -1.19 16.84
CA ALA A 78 -5.61 -1.12 15.80
C ALA A 78 -6.22 -2.50 15.49
N ALA A 79 -5.51 -3.59 15.79
CA ALA A 79 -6.04 -4.95 15.62
C ALA A 79 -7.15 -5.23 16.63
N THR A 80 -6.95 -4.82 17.89
CA THR A 80 -7.97 -4.96 18.95
C THR A 80 -9.25 -4.20 18.60
N GLU A 81 -9.12 -3.00 18.03
CA GLU A 81 -10.28 -2.19 17.63
C GLU A 81 -11.15 -2.86 16.55
N ARG A 82 -10.59 -3.76 15.73
CA ARG A 82 -11.38 -4.53 14.73
C ARG A 82 -12.23 -5.63 15.34
N GLN A 83 -11.96 -6.02 16.59
CA GLN A 83 -12.73 -7.04 17.30
C GLN A 83 -13.91 -6.44 18.07
N ASN A 84 -13.97 -5.11 18.17
CA ASN A 84 -15.05 -4.42 18.87
C ASN A 84 -16.40 -4.67 18.18
N ALA A 85 -17.44 -4.92 18.98
CA ALA A 85 -18.78 -5.22 18.48
C ALA A 85 -19.32 -4.13 17.55
N SER A 86 -19.06 -2.85 17.87
CA SER A 86 -19.46 -1.71 17.03
C SER A 86 -18.83 -1.77 15.64
N TYR A 87 -17.56 -2.18 15.54
CA TYR A 87 -16.87 -2.38 14.28
C TYR A 87 -17.51 -3.53 13.49
N ILE A 88 -17.69 -4.69 14.12
CA ILE A 88 -18.31 -5.87 13.49
C ILE A 88 -19.71 -5.55 12.97
N GLU A 89 -20.53 -4.85 13.74
CA GLU A 89 -21.88 -4.41 13.32
C GLU A 89 -21.82 -3.41 12.15
N ALA A 90 -20.83 -2.51 12.13
CA ALA A 90 -20.63 -1.63 10.98
C ALA A 90 -20.23 -2.41 9.71
N LEU A 91 -19.48 -3.50 9.83
CA LEU A 91 -19.12 -4.34 8.68
C LEU A 91 -20.33 -4.99 8.02
N LYS A 92 -21.35 -5.37 8.80
CA LYS A 92 -22.60 -5.97 8.31
C LYS A 92 -23.46 -5.00 7.49
N LYS A 93 -23.31 -3.70 7.73
CA LYS A 93 -24.04 -2.63 7.02
C LYS A 93 -23.38 -2.23 5.69
N ARG A 94 -22.28 -2.88 5.29
CA ARG A 94 -21.58 -2.52 4.05
C ARG A 94 -22.41 -2.97 2.86
N ALA A 95 -22.40 -2.14 1.82
CA ALA A 95 -23.01 -2.49 0.55
C ALA A 95 -22.42 -3.78 0.00
N GLU A 96 -23.29 -4.58 -0.62
CA GLU A 96 -22.91 -5.77 -1.37
C GLU A 96 -22.27 -5.37 -2.71
N ALA A 97 -21.39 -6.23 -3.22
CA ALA A 97 -20.75 -6.03 -4.50
C ALA A 97 -21.77 -6.18 -5.63
N ALA A 98 -21.86 -5.18 -6.50
CA ALA A 98 -22.58 -5.28 -7.76
C ALA A 98 -21.58 -5.46 -8.92
N PRO A 99 -21.96 -6.17 -10.00
CA PRO A 99 -21.10 -6.29 -11.18
C PRO A 99 -20.69 -4.92 -11.73
N ALA A 100 -19.41 -4.77 -12.10
CA ALA A 100 -18.90 -3.51 -12.63
C ALA A 100 -19.46 -3.16 -14.03
N ASN A 101 -19.97 -4.15 -14.78
CA ASN A 101 -20.70 -3.95 -16.04
C ASN A 101 -20.00 -3.03 -17.06
N GLY A 102 -18.68 -3.17 -17.22
CA GLY A 102 -17.90 -2.39 -18.20
C GLY A 102 -17.70 -0.92 -17.80
N ARG A 103 -17.86 -0.58 -16.51
CA ARG A 103 -17.67 0.79 -16.06
C ARG A 103 -16.21 1.20 -16.21
N ARG A 104 -15.97 2.31 -16.92
CA ARG A 104 -14.64 2.90 -17.08
C ARG A 104 -14.21 3.63 -15.82
N ILE A 105 -13.00 3.37 -15.34
CA ILE A 105 -12.39 4.03 -14.19
C ILE A 105 -10.98 4.52 -14.56
N LYS A 106 -10.59 5.68 -14.01
CA LYS A 106 -9.21 6.16 -14.09
C LYS A 106 -8.43 5.81 -12.83
N LEU A 107 -7.37 5.02 -12.97
CA LEU A 107 -6.47 4.58 -11.91
C LEU A 107 -5.15 5.36 -11.96
N GLY A 108 -4.87 6.13 -10.90
CA GLY A 108 -3.64 6.91 -10.79
C GLY A 108 -2.63 6.31 -9.80
N THR A 109 -1.34 6.42 -10.12
CA THR A 109 -0.26 6.27 -9.12
C THR A 109 1.00 7.06 -9.53
N PHE A 110 2.06 6.99 -8.72
CA PHE A 110 3.29 7.74 -8.93
C PHE A 110 4.56 6.90 -8.93
N THR A 111 5.60 7.40 -9.60
CA THR A 111 6.85 6.67 -9.87
C THR A 111 7.91 6.76 -8.77
N ASP A 112 7.75 7.65 -7.78
CA ASP A 112 8.72 7.88 -6.68
C ASP A 112 8.94 6.64 -5.78
N ARG A 113 8.16 5.58 -6.00
CA ARG A 113 8.30 4.26 -5.40
C ARG A 113 8.27 3.22 -6.51
N ALA A 114 9.37 2.47 -6.62
CA ALA A 114 9.57 1.51 -7.70
C ALA A 114 8.48 0.42 -7.74
N GLU A 115 7.87 0.12 -6.60
CA GLU A 115 6.87 -0.93 -6.47
C GLU A 115 5.48 -0.47 -6.94
N LEU A 116 5.17 0.84 -6.88
CA LEU A 116 3.80 1.33 -7.11
C LEU A 116 3.30 1.16 -8.55
N PRO A 117 4.11 1.41 -9.61
CA PRO A 117 3.70 1.11 -10.97
C PRO A 117 3.34 -0.37 -11.16
N GLU A 118 4.06 -1.29 -10.51
CA GLU A 118 3.78 -2.72 -10.61
C GLU A 118 2.54 -3.12 -9.79
N VAL A 119 2.30 -2.49 -8.64
CA VAL A 119 1.00 -2.61 -7.93
C VAL A 119 -0.14 -2.15 -8.82
N ALA A 120 0.03 -1.05 -9.56
CA ALA A 120 -1.02 -0.53 -10.44
C ALA A 120 -1.38 -1.53 -11.53
N VAL A 121 -0.37 -2.18 -12.16
CA VAL A 121 -0.59 -3.23 -13.15
C VAL A 121 -1.34 -4.43 -12.56
N GLN A 122 -0.97 -4.88 -11.35
CA GLN A 122 -1.70 -5.98 -10.69
C GLN A 122 -3.15 -5.59 -10.36
N LEU A 123 -3.39 -4.35 -9.93
CA LEU A 123 -4.73 -3.85 -9.64
C LEU A 123 -5.58 -3.68 -10.89
N GLU A 124 -5.00 -3.20 -11.98
CA GLU A 124 -5.63 -3.13 -13.30
C GLU A 124 -6.15 -4.50 -13.70
N GLN A 125 -5.29 -5.52 -13.71
CA GLN A 125 -5.67 -6.91 -14.04
C GLN A 125 -6.82 -7.43 -13.17
N GLN A 126 -6.75 -7.19 -11.85
CA GLN A 126 -7.77 -7.67 -10.91
C GLN A 126 -9.11 -6.93 -11.07
N LEU A 127 -9.08 -5.63 -11.35
CA LEU A 127 -10.28 -4.82 -11.59
C LEU A 127 -10.90 -5.15 -12.95
N GLU A 128 -10.11 -5.34 -13.99
CA GLU A 128 -10.59 -5.78 -15.30
C GLU A 128 -11.24 -7.16 -15.25
N ALA A 129 -10.66 -8.10 -14.50
CA ALA A 129 -11.28 -9.40 -14.25
C ALA A 129 -12.64 -9.30 -13.54
N ALA A 130 -12.86 -8.23 -12.77
CA ALA A 130 -14.15 -7.93 -12.14
C ALA A 130 -15.12 -7.13 -13.05
N GLY A 131 -14.72 -6.84 -14.29
CA GLY A 131 -15.53 -6.18 -15.31
C GLY A 131 -15.40 -4.66 -15.35
N PHE A 132 -14.38 -4.08 -14.72
CA PHE A 132 -14.04 -2.67 -14.92
C PHE A 132 -13.26 -2.47 -16.23
N ILE A 133 -13.32 -1.28 -16.80
CA ILE A 133 -12.40 -0.86 -17.87
C ILE A 133 -11.44 0.15 -17.24
N VAL A 134 -10.17 -0.19 -17.13
CA VAL A 134 -9.21 0.62 -16.37
C VAL A 134 -8.37 1.46 -17.32
N GLU A 135 -8.33 2.77 -17.07
CA GLU A 135 -7.35 3.66 -17.68
C GLU A 135 -6.29 3.98 -16.64
N GLN A 136 -5.11 3.41 -16.79
CA GLN A 136 -3.99 3.64 -15.87
C GLN A 136 -3.19 4.88 -16.29
N GLU A 137 -2.87 5.71 -15.30
CA GLU A 137 -1.98 6.85 -15.49
C GLU A 137 -0.94 6.91 -14.36
N VAL A 138 0.32 6.93 -14.76
CA VAL A 138 1.47 6.94 -13.85
C VAL A 138 2.32 8.15 -14.19
N ARG A 139 2.60 8.99 -13.19
CA ARG A 139 3.41 10.21 -13.34
C ARG A 139 4.29 10.42 -12.12
N GLU A 140 5.25 11.32 -12.18
CA GLU A 140 5.99 11.74 -10.99
C GLU A 140 5.07 12.43 -9.98
N TYR A 141 5.35 12.26 -8.67
CA TYR A 141 4.45 12.75 -7.61
C TYR A 141 4.13 14.25 -7.75
N GLN A 142 5.16 15.06 -8.01
CA GLN A 142 5.07 16.51 -8.22
C GLN A 142 4.10 16.93 -9.34
N HIS A 143 3.83 16.05 -10.30
CA HIS A 143 2.98 16.32 -11.46
C HIS A 143 1.59 15.66 -11.37
N ILE A 144 1.31 14.89 -10.32
CA ILE A 144 0.06 14.14 -10.16
C ILE A 144 -0.70 14.47 -8.88
N GLU A 145 -0.01 14.94 -7.83
CA GLU A 145 -0.63 15.22 -6.53
C GLU A 145 -1.81 16.22 -6.66
N ALA A 146 -1.60 17.33 -7.36
CA ALA A 146 -2.64 18.34 -7.56
C ALA A 146 -3.87 17.77 -8.28
N ASP A 147 -3.66 16.92 -9.28
CA ASP A 147 -4.73 16.26 -10.04
C ASP A 147 -5.46 15.21 -9.18
N ALA A 148 -4.73 14.46 -8.35
CA ALA A 148 -5.28 13.51 -7.39
C ALA A 148 -6.15 14.20 -6.34
N LEU A 149 -5.69 15.31 -5.77
CA LEU A 149 -6.44 16.11 -4.81
C LEU A 149 -7.63 16.83 -5.44
N ALA A 150 -7.54 17.21 -6.71
CA ALA A 150 -8.65 17.78 -7.47
C ALA A 150 -9.72 16.73 -7.86
N GLY A 151 -9.48 15.44 -7.59
CA GLY A 151 -10.43 14.37 -7.88
C GLY A 151 -10.50 14.00 -9.37
N LYS A 152 -9.41 14.23 -10.13
CA LYS A 152 -9.33 13.83 -11.55
C LYS A 152 -9.19 12.32 -11.77
N PHE A 153 -9.01 11.56 -10.69
CA PHE A 153 -8.93 10.10 -10.70
C PHE A 153 -10.13 9.51 -9.96
N ASP A 154 -10.63 8.38 -10.46
CA ASP A 154 -11.66 7.60 -9.79
C ASP A 154 -11.03 6.74 -8.69
N ALA A 155 -9.84 6.20 -8.96
CA ALA A 155 -9.05 5.43 -8.01
C ALA A 155 -7.60 5.93 -7.97
N PHE A 156 -6.98 5.97 -6.80
CA PHE A 156 -5.61 6.44 -6.64
C PHE A 156 -4.84 5.61 -5.61
N ILE A 157 -3.65 5.12 -5.98
CA ILE A 157 -2.78 4.38 -5.08
C ILE A 157 -1.84 5.36 -4.41
N LEU A 158 -1.93 5.46 -3.08
CA LEU A 158 -1.06 6.31 -2.29
C LEU A 158 -0.41 5.54 -1.14
N SER A 159 0.89 5.78 -0.99
CA SER A 159 1.70 5.24 0.08
C SER A 159 1.86 6.25 1.21
N ARG A 160 1.24 5.99 2.37
CA ARG A 160 1.32 6.88 3.55
C ARG A 160 2.18 6.28 4.66
N PRO A 161 3.20 7.01 5.18
CA PRO A 161 3.80 6.67 6.46
C PRO A 161 2.82 6.99 7.60
N LEU A 162 2.73 6.12 8.59
CA LEU A 162 1.82 6.26 9.73
C LEU A 162 2.47 6.90 10.98
N SER A 163 3.64 7.55 10.84
CA SER A 163 4.31 8.24 11.94
C SER A 163 4.27 9.77 11.77
N SER A 164 3.73 10.46 12.77
CA SER A 164 3.87 11.91 12.99
C SER A 164 5.22 12.30 13.60
N THR A 165 6.04 11.32 13.97
CA THR A 165 7.46 11.56 14.22
C THR A 165 8.03 12.13 12.93
N PRO A 166 8.62 13.35 12.93
CA PRO A 166 9.30 13.84 11.75
C PRO A 166 10.22 12.70 11.33
N ALA A 167 10.16 12.32 10.04
CA ALA A 167 11.26 11.59 9.45
C ALA A 167 12.49 12.37 9.91
N ILE A 168 13.34 11.73 10.71
CA ILE A 168 14.62 12.30 11.12
C ILE A 168 15.16 12.94 9.84
N PRO A 169 15.39 14.27 9.79
CA PRO A 169 15.96 14.88 8.61
C PRO A 169 17.20 14.07 8.31
N SER A 170 17.25 13.46 7.13
CA SER A 170 18.21 12.45 6.69
C SER A 170 19.37 12.28 7.68
N PRO A 171 19.49 11.17 8.43
CA PRO A 171 20.62 11.05 9.34
C PRO A 171 21.88 10.87 8.49
N THR A 172 22.61 11.96 8.27
CA THR A 172 24.07 11.89 8.19
C THR A 172 24.54 11.36 9.54
N CYS A 173 24.75 10.05 9.63
CA CYS A 173 25.34 9.43 10.81
C CYS A 173 26.81 9.12 10.52
N SER A 174 27.65 9.97 11.11
CA SER A 174 29.05 9.69 11.41
C SER A 174 29.19 8.47 12.34
N ALA A 175 30.30 7.77 12.19
CA ALA A 175 30.61 6.51 12.88
C ALA A 175 31.06 6.71 14.33
N THR A 176 30.54 5.88 15.25
CA THR A 176 31.27 5.46 16.47
C THR A 176 30.92 4.01 16.85
N SER A 177 31.95 3.27 17.23
CA SER A 177 32.09 1.82 17.55
C SER A 177 31.20 1.25 18.70
N PRO A 178 31.16 -0.09 18.91
CA PRO A 178 29.99 -0.84 19.38
C PRO A 178 29.93 -1.14 20.89
N ALA A 179 28.71 -1.41 21.40
CA ALA A 179 28.51 -2.29 22.54
C ALA A 179 27.09 -2.90 22.60
N LYS A 180 27.07 -4.25 22.56
CA LYS A 180 26.20 -5.22 23.27
C LYS A 180 24.67 -5.24 23.06
N ALA A 181 24.18 -6.39 22.57
CA ALA A 181 22.76 -6.81 22.53
C ALA A 181 22.21 -7.22 23.93
N PRO A 182 20.88 -7.32 24.16
CA PRO A 182 20.10 -8.49 23.69
C PRO A 182 18.58 -8.29 23.33
N SER A 183 18.05 -9.36 22.72
CA SER A 183 16.68 -9.95 22.73
C SER A 183 15.48 -9.35 21.96
N THR A 184 15.15 -10.03 20.85
CA THR A 184 13.85 -10.55 20.36
C THR A 184 12.55 -9.71 20.42
N SER A 185 12.03 -9.37 19.23
CA SER A 185 10.61 -9.51 18.83
C SER A 185 10.48 -9.31 17.30
N PRO A 186 9.73 -10.12 16.54
CA PRO A 186 9.61 -9.95 15.09
C PRO A 186 8.51 -8.93 14.79
N SER A 187 8.88 -7.69 14.49
CA SER A 187 7.95 -6.67 14.05
C SER A 187 8.01 -6.58 12.52
N SER A 188 6.88 -6.85 11.86
CA SER A 188 6.75 -6.87 10.40
C SER A 188 6.19 -5.52 9.92
N ALA A 189 6.90 -4.90 8.97
CA ALA A 189 6.43 -3.76 8.20
C ALA A 189 7.32 -3.62 6.94
N ILE A 190 6.85 -2.91 5.90
CA ILE A 190 7.52 -2.78 4.59
C ILE A 190 9.01 -2.45 4.75
N ARG A 191 9.89 -3.27 4.17
CA ARG A 191 11.32 -3.31 4.46
C ARG A 191 12.12 -2.47 3.47
N ARG A 192 12.82 -1.44 3.96
CA ARG A 192 13.75 -0.60 3.16
C ARG A 192 15.17 -1.13 3.32
N LEU A 193 15.77 -1.55 2.21
CA LEU A 193 17.12 -2.09 2.13
C LEU A 193 18.15 -0.97 2.08
N THR A 194 19.39 -1.21 2.50
CA THR A 194 20.40 -0.16 2.52
C THR A 194 21.82 -0.66 2.29
N ARG A 195 22.49 -0.11 1.27
CA ARG A 195 23.89 -0.39 0.88
C ARG A 195 24.96 0.30 1.77
N HIS A 196 26.10 -0.37 1.94
CA HIS A 196 27.42 0.21 2.23
C HIS A 196 28.27 0.19 0.96
#